data_AF-A0A2L2YYR1-F1
#
_entry.id   AF-A0A2L2YYR1-F1
#
_cell.length_a   1.000
_cell.length_b   1.000
_cell.length_c   1.000
_cell.angle_alpha   90.00
_cell.angle_beta   90.00
_cell.angle_gamma   90.00
#
_symmetry.space_group_name_H-M   'P 1'
#
loop_
_entity.id
_entity.type
_entity.pdbx_description
1 polymer ?
#
loop_
_entity_poly.entity_id
_entity_poly.type
_entity_poly.pdbx_seq_one_letter_code
_entity_poly.pdbx_strand_id
1 'polypeptide(L)' 'TSIISDGDSKTFLHLESCKPYGSVINITKEKCLNHVAKRLGTGLCNKVTDWRCKDITIGGRKAGSHKPIK' A
#
# COMPACT_ATOMS: atom_id res chain seq x y z
N THR A 1 22.42 3.47 2.47
CA THR A 1 21.50 4.54 2.91
C THR A 1 20.91 4.12 4.23
N SER A 2 21.11 4.90 5.29
CA SER A 2 20.56 4.61 6.62
C SER A 2 19.14 5.15 6.69
N ILE A 3 18.13 4.28 6.80
CA ILE A 3 16.73 4.69 7.01
C ILE A 3 16.60 5.11 8.47
N ILE A 4 16.30 6.39 8.70
CA ILE A 4 16.11 6.95 10.04
C ILE A 4 14.61 6.92 10.34
N SER A 5 14.20 5.92 11.14
CA SER A 5 12.89 5.76 11.80
C SER A 5 11.62 5.60 10.91
N ASP A 6 10.72 4.71 11.33
CA ASP A 6 9.37 4.54 10.76
C ASP A 6 8.44 5.62 11.32
N GLY A 7 8.50 6.82 10.73
CA GLY A 7 7.60 7.92 11.08
C GLY A 7 6.23 7.79 10.42
N ASP A 8 5.17 8.18 11.13
CA ASP A 8 3.83 8.24 10.55
C ASP A 8 3.65 9.47 9.64
N SER A 9 2.50 9.57 8.97
CA SER A 9 2.28 10.66 8.01
C SER A 9 2.14 12.03 8.67
N LYS A 10 1.66 12.11 9.91
CA LYS A 10 1.46 13.39 10.62
C LYS A 10 2.80 13.94 11.09
N THR A 11 3.67 13.08 11.61
CA THR A 11 5.03 13.47 12.00
C THR A 11 5.82 13.99 10.80
N PHE A 12 5.72 13.36 9.62
CA PHE A 12 6.34 13.89 8.40
C PHE A 12 5.86 15.33 8.06
N LEU A 13 4.54 15.55 8.05
CA LEU A 13 3.97 16.87 7.73
C LEU A 13 4.41 17.94 8.73
N HIS A 14 4.45 17.59 10.02
CA HIS A 14 4.95 18.48 11.05
C HIS A 14 6.42 18.83 10.83
N LEU A 15 7.28 17.85 10.57
CA LEU A 15 8.71 18.06 10.32
C LEU A 15 8.97 18.86 9.03
N GLU A 16 8.19 18.63 7.98
CA GLU A 16 8.23 19.41 6.74
C GLU A 16 7.91 20.89 6.99
N SER A 17 6.95 21.18 7.89
CA SER A 17 6.61 22.55 8.28
C SER A 17 7.67 23.19 9.19
N CYS A 18 8.24 22.43 10.12
CA CYS A 18 9.22 22.92 11.09
C CYS A 18 10.61 23.15 10.49
N LYS A 19 10.94 22.48 9.37
CA LYS A 19 12.25 22.55 8.70
C LYS A 19 13.43 22.48 9.70
N PRO A 20 13.50 21.44 10.55
CA PRO A 20 14.47 21.38 11.64
C PRO A 20 15.94 21.39 11.18
N TYR A 21 16.18 21.00 9.93
CA TYR A 21 17.51 20.99 9.32
C TYR A 21 17.77 22.18 8.37
N GLY A 22 16.92 23.21 8.41
CA GLY A 22 17.01 24.38 7.52
C GLY A 22 16.57 24.10 6.08
N SER A 23 16.95 24.98 5.15
CA SER A 23 16.62 24.88 3.72
C SER A 23 17.57 23.98 2.91
N VAL A 24 18.66 23.53 3.53
CA VAL A 24 19.73 22.76 2.85
C VAL A 24 19.38 21.28 2.77
N ILE A 25 18.64 20.75 3.75
CA ILE A 25 18.30 19.32 3.85
C ILE A 25 16.80 19.13 3.70
N ASN A 26 16.41 18.48 2.61
CA ASN A 26 15.02 18.08 2.36
C ASN A 26 14.74 16.71 2.96
N ILE A 27 13.74 16.62 3.82
CA ILE A 27 13.26 15.34 4.37
C ILE A 27 12.41 14.66 3.30
N THR A 28 12.83 13.48 2.84
CA THR A 28 12.09 12.69 1.86
C THR A 28 11.28 11.59 2.54
N LYS A 29 10.02 11.45 2.14
CA LYS A 29 9.14 10.38 2.65
C LYS A 29 9.19 9.17 1.73
N GLU A 30 9.79 8.09 2.19
CA GLU A 30 9.72 6.79 1.52
C GLU A 30 8.51 5.99 2.03
N LYS A 31 7.90 5.18 1.17
CA LYS A 31 6.83 4.26 1.57
C LYS A 31 7.41 2.89 1.87
N CYS A 32 7.16 2.37 3.07
CA CYS A 32 7.55 1.01 3.40
C CYS A 32 6.76 -0.02 2.56
N LEU A 33 7.41 -1.14 2.22
CA LEU A 33 6.80 -2.23 1.44
C LEU A 33 5.50 -2.72 2.08
N ASN A 34 5.44 -2.79 3.41
CA ASN A 34 4.24 -3.15 4.16
C ASN A 34 3.08 -2.17 3.90
N HIS A 35 3.35 -0.87 3.86
CA HIS A 35 2.33 0.14 3.53
C HIS A 35 1.81 -0.03 2.10
N VAL A 36 2.72 -0.27 1.15
CA VAL A 36 2.35 -0.52 -0.26
C VAL A 36 1.49 -1.78 -0.39
N ALA A 37 1.89 -2.87 0.27
CA ALA A 37 1.16 -4.13 0.28
C ALA A 37 -0.26 -3.97 0.88
N LYS A 38 -0.38 -3.29 2.03
CA LYS A 38 -1.70 -2.99 2.65
C LYS A 38 -2.58 -2.18 1.71
N ARG A 39 -2.04 -1.11 1.10
CA ARG A 39 -2.79 -0.27 0.16
C ARG A 39 -3.27 -1.05 -1.06
N LEU A 40 -2.42 -1.93 -1.61
CA LEU A 40 -2.79 -2.79 -2.72
C LEU A 40 -3.91 -3.78 -2.32
N GLY A 41 -3.77 -4.41 -1.15
CA GLY A 41 -4.78 -5.32 -0.60
C GLY A 41 -6.14 -4.66 -0.44
N THR A 42 -6.21 -3.49 0.21
CA THR A 42 -7.46 -2.72 0.35
C THR A 42 -8.05 -2.35 -1.01
N GLY A 43 -7.22 -1.90 -1.96
CA GLY A 43 -7.69 -1.55 -3.31
C GLY A 43 -8.29 -2.74 -4.06
N LEU A 44 -7.70 -3.92 -3.91
CA LEU A 44 -8.25 -5.17 -4.49
C LEU A 44 -9.55 -5.58 -3.80
N CYS A 45 -9.61 -5.54 -2.47
CA CYS A 45 -10.83 -5.87 -1.72
C CYS A 45 -11.99 -4.94 -2.09
N ASN A 46 -11.75 -3.64 -2.21
CA ASN A 46 -12.78 -2.67 -2.60
C ASN A 46 -13.31 -2.99 -4.00
N LYS A 47 -12.42 -3.26 -4.97
CA LYS A 47 -12.85 -3.68 -6.31
C LYS A 47 -13.70 -4.95 -6.23
N VAL A 48 -13.25 -6.00 -5.55
CA VAL A 48 -14.01 -7.25 -5.42
C VAL A 48 -15.42 -6.98 -4.89
N THR A 49 -15.56 -6.10 -3.89
CA THR A 49 -16.87 -5.67 -3.36
C THR A 49 -17.69 -4.92 -4.40
N ASP A 50 -17.12 -3.95 -5.11
CA ASP A 50 -17.80 -3.17 -6.16
C ASP A 50 -18.37 -4.07 -7.26
N TRP A 51 -17.64 -5.11 -7.65
CA TRP A 51 -18.06 -6.07 -8.67
C TRP A 51 -19.07 -7.07 -8.13
N ARG A 52 -18.95 -7.46 -6.86
CA ARG A 52 -19.96 -8.29 -6.19
C ARG A 52 -21.31 -7.57 -6.10
N CYS A 53 -21.33 -6.25 -5.90
CA CYS A 53 -22.54 -5.43 -5.97
C CYS A 53 -23.20 -5.43 -7.36
N LYS A 54 -22.45 -5.77 -8.41
CA LYS A 54 -22.93 -5.89 -9.79
C LYS A 54 -23.27 -7.34 -10.17
N ASP A 55 -23.39 -8.24 -9.19
CA ASP A 55 -23.55 -9.69 -9.38
C ASP A 55 -22.43 -10.36 -10.20
N ILE A 56 -21.26 -9.70 -10.32
CA ILE A 56 -20.09 -10.23 -11.02
C ILE A 56 -19.08 -10.70 -9.97
N THR A 57 -18.88 -12.02 -9.88
CA THR A 57 -17.86 -12.58 -9.00
C THR A 57 -16.48 -12.50 -9.63
N ILE A 58 -15.59 -11.69 -9.05
CA ILE A 58 -14.18 -11.64 -9.43
C ILE A 58 -13.36 -12.44 -8.41
N GLY A 59 -12.89 -13.60 -8.86
CA GLY A 59 -12.10 -14.53 -8.04
C GLY A 59 -12.86 -15.79 -7.64
N GLY A 60 -12.12 -16.74 -7.05
CA GLY A 60 -12.54 -18.11 -6.79
C GLY A 60 -11.82 -19.12 -7.71
N ARG A 61 -11.59 -20.35 -7.24
CA ARG A 61 -11.19 -21.46 -8.12
C ARG A 61 -12.37 -21.77 -9.05
N LYS A 62 -12.35 -21.25 -10.28
CA LYS A 62 -13.24 -21.76 -11.34
C LYS A 62 -12.85 -23.21 -11.66
N ALA A 63 -13.84 -24.05 -11.93
CA ALA A 63 -13.63 -25.37 -12.54
C ALA A 63 -12.83 -25.19 -13.84
N GLY A 64 -11.70 -25.90 -13.96
CA GLY A 64 -10.72 -25.73 -15.03
C GLY A 64 -9.30 -25.34 -14.58
N SER A 65 -9.04 -25.17 -13.27
CA SER A 65 -7.66 -25.10 -12.78
C SER A 65 -6.95 -26.41 -13.12
N HIS A 66 -5.90 -26.33 -13.95
CA HIS A 66 -5.04 -27.45 -14.33
C HIS A 66 -4.66 -28.26 -13.07
N LYS A 67 -5.16 -29.48 -12.95
CA LYS A 67 -4.63 -30.40 -11.95
C LYS A 67 -3.19 -30.69 -12.34
N PRO A 68 -2.20 -30.61 -11.43
CA PRO A 68 -0.92 -31.24 -11.68
C PRO A 68 -1.20 -32.74 -11.85
N ILE A 69 -0.81 -33.26 -13.01
CA ILE A 69 -0.81 -34.70 -13.30
C ILE A 69 0.15 -35.32 -12.28
N LYS A 70 -0.35 -36.30 -11.52
CA LYS A 70 0.47 -37.11 -10.60
C LYS A 70 1.32 -38.09 -11.40
#